data_AF-A0A0G1MAF1-F1
#
_entry.id   AF-A0A0G1MAF1-F1
#
_cell.length_a   1.000
_cell.length_b   1.000
_cell.length_c   1.000
_cell.angle_alpha   90.00
_cell.angle_beta   90.00
_cell.angle_gamma   90.00
#
_symmetry.space_group_name_H-M   'P 1'
#
loop_
_entity.id
_entity.type
_entity.pdbx_description
1 polymer ?
#
loop_
_entity_poly.entity_id
_entity_poly.type
_entity_poly.pdbx_seq_one_letter_code
_entity_poly.pdbx_strand_id
1 'polypeptide(L)'
;MFTSALYIYEAKEHYCGVGEGYPSQVSSFLLMDCHKCNSKNGIESKFRRKKNAIIFASIFSALLVTGTALAAPKIGDYVEVNRLVAEAMAQETAGEYQSALDTLTLADDKWTLESKRVEIDKLKESQSKYIQFKAQFDAGLELEKKGKLVEARTRLQSIGTDFPHYADVREKLDNIQTVIEGNLENTARAKEREAQRATAAAAEARQQAETESAAKAAAEARSIESAQAARNAEAQRQQEAAQRAEEVKKSFVNQLYTGYSSYISGSSYYSSAISYSNSSNSLLALSQANSARAVLNTARNSVDDLNSRFTGLSSDYYTAANNMVNAVDYLNKAIDLLVSSEGTSLDYSSSINSYKNLSVAYAAKVKVFLDSH
;
A
#
# COMPACT_ATOMS: atom_id res chain seq x y z
N MET A 1 14.04 -27.69 38.11
CA MET A 1 13.49 -27.50 39.46
C MET A 1 12.11 -26.89 39.33
N PHE A 2 11.12 -27.62 39.85
CA PHE A 2 9.74 -27.22 40.23
C PHE A 2 8.95 -26.33 39.23
N THR A 3 8.01 -26.90 38.44
CA THR A 3 6.56 -27.10 38.77
C THR A 3 5.89 -25.79 39.22
N SER A 4 4.83 -25.29 38.58
CA SER A 4 3.48 -25.90 38.51
C SER A 4 2.62 -25.13 37.47
N ALA A 5 1.95 -25.83 36.55
CA ALA A 5 0.51 -26.15 36.54
C ALA A 5 -0.41 -24.96 36.15
N LEU A 6 -0.97 -24.94 34.95
CA LEU A 6 -2.21 -25.61 34.48
C LEU A 6 -3.49 -24.88 34.91
N TYR A 7 -4.19 -24.25 33.95
CA TYR A 7 -5.59 -24.58 33.64
C TYR A 7 -5.93 -24.08 32.23
N ILE A 8 -6.31 -25.05 31.39
CA ILE A 8 -6.85 -24.94 30.02
C ILE A 8 -8.36 -25.10 30.14
N TYR A 9 -9.17 -24.40 29.33
CA TYR A 9 -10.22 -25.03 28.48
C TYR A 9 -10.86 -24.02 27.50
N GLU A 10 -10.50 -24.21 26.23
CA GLU A 10 -11.33 -24.27 25.00
C GLU A 10 -12.84 -24.57 25.22
N ALA A 11 -13.81 -24.28 24.34
CA ALA A 11 -13.88 -23.74 22.99
C ALA A 11 -15.36 -23.57 22.54
N LYS A 12 -15.51 -23.08 21.30
CA LYS A 12 -16.50 -23.42 20.25
C LYS A 12 -17.72 -22.51 20.03
N GLU A 13 -17.65 -21.89 18.84
CA GLU A 13 -18.74 -21.45 17.98
C GLU A 13 -19.76 -22.57 17.70
N HIS A 14 -21.03 -22.19 17.48
CA HIS A 14 -21.79 -22.55 16.28
C HIS A 14 -23.19 -21.88 16.24
N TYR A 15 -23.53 -21.36 15.06
CA TYR A 15 -24.83 -20.87 14.59
C TYR A 15 -25.94 -21.92 14.63
N CYS A 16 -27.20 -21.48 14.78
CA CYS A 16 -28.35 -21.83 13.92
C CYS A 16 -29.59 -20.99 14.30
N GLY A 17 -30.31 -20.48 13.29
CA GLY A 17 -31.55 -19.70 13.43
C GLY A 17 -32.84 -20.52 13.24
N VAL A 18 -33.90 -19.80 12.85
CA VAL A 18 -35.32 -20.19 12.60
C VAL A 18 -36.18 -20.24 13.89
N GLY A 19 -37.37 -19.66 14.03
CA GLY A 19 -38.28 -18.89 13.17
C GLY A 19 -39.68 -18.82 13.83
N GLU A 20 -40.43 -17.77 13.50
CA GLU A 20 -41.91 -17.63 13.52
C GLU A 20 -42.72 -17.57 14.85
N GLY A 21 -43.62 -16.57 14.93
CA GLY A 21 -44.81 -16.61 15.81
C GLY A 21 -45.32 -15.29 16.42
N TYR A 22 -45.96 -14.41 15.62
CA TYR A 22 -47.02 -13.48 16.11
C TYR A 22 -48.33 -14.27 16.32
N PRO A 23 -49.40 -13.81 17.05
CA PRO A 23 -49.88 -12.42 17.08
C PRO A 23 -50.58 -11.90 18.37
N SER A 24 -50.91 -10.60 18.31
CA SER A 24 -52.19 -9.97 18.70
C SER A 24 -52.34 -9.24 20.06
N GLN A 25 -52.75 -7.95 19.93
CA GLN A 25 -53.87 -7.27 20.63
C GLN A 25 -53.62 -6.75 22.08
N VAL A 26 -53.96 -5.52 22.53
CA VAL A 26 -54.89 -4.44 22.11
C VAL A 26 -54.42 -3.05 22.64
N SER A 27 -54.73 -2.01 21.85
CA SER A 27 -54.98 -0.56 22.07
C SER A 27 -55.28 -0.06 23.51
N SER A 28 -54.73 1.08 23.96
CA SER A 28 -55.13 2.51 23.75
C SER A 28 -56.49 2.93 24.34
N PHE A 29 -56.52 4.20 24.82
CA PHE A 29 -57.63 5.09 25.26
C PHE A 29 -57.77 5.32 26.78
N LEU A 30 -57.39 6.49 27.31
CA LEU A 30 -58.13 7.78 27.38
C LEU A 30 -59.23 7.79 28.45
N LEU A 31 -59.07 8.61 29.50
CA LEU A 31 -59.95 9.78 29.79
C LEU A 31 -59.66 10.39 31.18
N MET A 32 -59.44 11.71 31.15
CA MET A 32 -59.77 12.63 32.24
C MET A 32 -61.22 12.42 32.68
N ASP A 33 -61.50 12.53 33.98
CA ASP A 33 -62.55 13.46 34.38
C ASP A 33 -62.50 13.89 35.85
N CYS A 34 -62.97 15.12 36.02
CA CYS A 34 -62.99 15.93 37.22
C CYS A 34 -64.24 15.67 38.09
N HIS A 35 -64.14 16.11 39.35
CA HIS A 35 -65.21 16.50 40.27
C HIS A 35 -66.28 15.48 40.71
N LYS A 36 -66.35 15.21 42.03
CA LYS A 36 -67.55 15.53 42.83
C LYS A 36 -67.34 15.50 44.35
N CYS A 37 -67.85 16.55 44.99
CA CYS A 37 -68.06 16.73 46.42
C CYS A 37 -69.08 15.75 47.02
N ASN A 38 -68.91 15.46 48.32
CA ASN A 38 -69.95 15.21 49.33
C ASN A 38 -69.33 15.64 50.67
N SER A 39 -69.68 16.75 51.33
CA SER A 39 -70.95 17.12 51.98
C SER A 39 -71.49 16.05 52.95
N LYS A 40 -71.40 16.32 54.27
CA LYS A 40 -72.56 16.43 55.18
C LYS A 40 -72.19 16.75 56.65
N ASN A 41 -72.51 17.99 57.03
CA ASN A 41 -73.17 18.52 58.24
C ASN A 41 -73.41 17.65 59.50
N GLY A 42 -73.23 18.31 60.65
CA GLY A 42 -73.99 18.16 61.91
C GLY A 42 -73.45 19.20 62.93
N ILE A 43 -74.03 20.39 63.14
CA ILE A 43 -75.23 20.81 63.91
C ILE A 43 -75.27 20.28 65.37
N GLU A 44 -75.16 21.22 66.33
CA GLU A 44 -76.00 21.43 67.54
C GLU A 44 -75.20 22.26 68.58
N SER A 45 -75.43 23.56 68.76
CA SER A 45 -76.44 24.22 69.62
C SER A 45 -76.34 23.90 71.13
N LYS A 46 -76.13 24.94 71.96
CA LYS A 46 -77.01 25.24 73.12
C LYS A 46 -76.68 26.58 73.79
N PHE A 47 -77.69 27.45 73.72
CA PHE A 47 -77.97 28.57 74.62
C PHE A 47 -77.91 28.19 76.11
N ARG A 48 -77.40 29.09 76.96
CA ARG A 48 -78.14 29.53 78.15
C ARG A 48 -77.73 30.93 78.61
N ARG A 49 -78.71 31.83 78.51
CA ARG A 49 -78.77 33.14 79.18
C ARG A 49 -78.70 32.98 80.70
N LYS A 50 -77.93 33.83 81.37
CA LYS A 50 -78.35 34.43 82.64
C LYS A 50 -78.09 35.94 82.59
N LYS A 51 -79.18 36.69 82.70
CA LYS A 51 -79.23 38.13 82.94
C LYS A 51 -78.58 38.43 84.30
N ASN A 52 -77.85 39.53 84.40
CA ASN A 52 -78.05 40.53 85.44
C ASN A 52 -77.33 41.84 85.10
N ALA A 53 -78.12 42.92 85.16
CA ALA A 53 -77.80 44.31 85.53
C ALA A 53 -76.44 44.87 85.07
N ILE A 54 -76.39 45.76 84.07
CA ILE A 54 -76.65 47.21 84.25
C ILE A 54 -76.11 47.69 85.61
N ILE A 55 -74.85 48.09 85.63
CA ILE A 55 -74.20 49.21 86.34
C ILE A 55 -72.68 49.01 86.10
N PHE A 56 -71.95 50.09 85.84
CA PHE A 56 -70.56 50.21 85.35
C PHE A 56 -70.33 50.41 83.84
N ALA A 57 -71.35 50.88 83.13
CA ALA A 57 -71.21 51.53 81.81
C ALA A 57 -70.80 53.03 81.89
N SER A 58 -70.08 53.46 82.93
CA SER A 58 -69.77 54.89 83.12
C SER A 58 -68.39 55.20 83.73
N ILE A 59 -67.47 54.23 83.80
CA ILE A 59 -66.04 54.47 84.11
C ILE A 59 -65.12 53.97 82.98
N PHE A 60 -65.65 53.24 82.00
CA PHE A 60 -64.90 52.73 80.85
C PHE A 60 -64.85 53.69 79.64
N SER A 61 -65.60 54.81 79.67
CA SER A 61 -65.72 55.74 78.52
C SER A 61 -64.82 56.97 78.58
N ALA A 62 -64.01 57.13 79.65
CA ALA A 62 -63.04 58.22 79.79
C ALA A 62 -61.57 57.74 79.78
N LEU A 63 -61.31 56.43 79.80
CA LEU A 63 -59.99 55.83 79.53
C LEU A 63 -59.87 55.25 78.11
N LEU A 64 -60.97 55.14 77.37
CA LEU A 64 -61.01 54.71 75.97
C LEU A 64 -60.91 55.86 74.96
N VAL A 65 -60.83 57.12 75.40
CA VAL A 65 -60.69 58.30 74.52
C VAL A 65 -59.27 58.89 74.55
N THR A 66 -58.40 58.44 75.46
CA THR A 66 -56.94 58.72 75.41
C THR A 66 -56.10 57.50 75.01
N GLY A 67 -56.69 56.30 74.94
CA GLY A 67 -56.03 55.06 74.49
C GLY A 67 -56.31 54.64 73.03
N THR A 68 -57.33 55.19 72.37
CA THR A 68 -57.72 54.78 70.99
C THR A 68 -57.24 55.71 69.89
N ALA A 69 -56.81 56.95 70.21
CA ALA A 69 -56.16 57.83 69.25
C ALA A 69 -54.70 57.40 68.92
N LEU A 70 -54.07 56.61 69.79
CA LEU A 70 -52.68 56.13 69.63
C LEU A 70 -52.57 54.71 69.04
N ALA A 71 -53.70 54.00 68.82
CA ALA A 71 -53.72 52.65 68.24
C ALA A 71 -54.23 52.61 66.78
N ALA A 72 -54.98 53.63 66.32
CA ALA A 72 -55.43 53.77 64.94
C ALA A 72 -54.30 53.76 63.88
N PRO A 73 -53.17 54.48 64.06
CA PRO A 73 -52.07 54.44 63.08
C PRO A 73 -51.41 53.06 62.98
N LYS A 74 -51.33 52.32 64.09
CA LYS A 74 -50.70 51.00 64.16
C LYS A 74 -51.45 49.91 63.39
N ILE A 75 -52.79 49.96 63.37
CA ILE A 75 -53.60 49.03 62.58
C ILE A 75 -53.50 49.37 61.09
N GLY A 76 -53.49 50.67 60.73
CA GLY A 76 -53.30 51.13 59.36
C GLY A 76 -51.93 50.73 58.79
N ASP A 77 -50.86 50.92 59.56
CA ASP A 77 -49.51 50.51 59.20
C ASP A 77 -49.40 48.99 58.99
N TYR A 78 -50.03 48.18 59.84
CA TYR A 78 -50.02 46.73 59.69
C TYR A 78 -50.74 46.23 58.43
N VAL A 79 -51.89 46.82 58.08
CA VAL A 79 -52.61 46.47 56.84
C VAL A 79 -51.78 46.86 55.62
N GLU A 80 -51.17 48.05 55.66
CA GLU A 80 -50.33 48.55 54.57
C GLU A 80 -49.05 47.72 54.38
N VAL A 81 -48.42 47.27 55.47
CA VAL A 81 -47.27 46.35 55.41
C VAL A 81 -47.63 45.03 54.72
N ASN A 82 -48.79 44.44 55.02
CA ASN A 82 -49.21 43.21 54.33
C ASN A 82 -49.50 43.45 52.84
N ARG A 83 -50.06 44.61 52.49
CA ARG A 83 -50.27 45.00 51.08
C ARG A 83 -48.94 45.14 50.35
N LEU A 84 -47.96 45.81 50.94
CA LEU A 84 -46.62 46.02 50.37
C LEU A 84 -45.84 44.70 50.23
N VAL A 85 -45.93 43.80 51.22
CA VAL A 85 -45.32 42.46 51.12
C VAL A 85 -45.94 41.66 49.98
N ALA A 86 -47.27 41.70 49.83
CA ALA A 86 -47.94 41.02 48.72
C ALA A 86 -47.55 41.62 47.35
N GLU A 87 -47.39 42.94 47.27
CA GLU A 87 -46.91 43.64 46.08
C GLU A 87 -45.46 43.25 45.73
N ALA A 88 -44.57 43.19 46.72
CA ALA A 88 -43.20 42.74 46.53
C ALA A 88 -43.11 41.27 46.06
N MET A 89 -43.96 40.39 46.58
CA MET A 89 -44.05 39.00 46.12
C MET A 89 -44.57 38.89 44.68
N ALA A 90 -45.49 39.78 44.28
CA ALA A 90 -45.94 39.85 42.89
C ALA A 90 -44.82 40.35 41.96
N GLN A 91 -44.04 41.35 42.39
CA GLN A 91 -42.87 41.86 41.67
C GLN A 91 -41.76 40.80 41.57
N GLU A 92 -41.51 40.02 42.62
CA GLU A 92 -40.58 38.88 42.58
C GLU A 92 -41.00 37.85 41.52
N THR A 93 -42.29 37.52 41.46
CA THR A 93 -42.85 36.61 40.45
C THR A 93 -42.71 37.16 39.03
N ALA A 94 -42.76 38.49 38.87
CA ALA A 94 -42.54 39.18 37.61
C ALA A 94 -41.04 39.35 37.25
N GLY A 95 -40.11 38.95 38.12
CA GLY A 95 -38.67 39.13 37.93
C GLY A 95 -38.17 40.55 38.22
N GLU A 96 -39.01 41.40 38.83
CA GLU A 96 -38.73 42.79 39.19
C GLU A 96 -38.09 42.88 40.60
N TYR A 97 -36.97 42.19 40.80
CA TYR A 97 -36.36 42.03 42.14
C TYR A 97 -35.91 43.34 42.81
N GLN A 98 -35.47 44.34 42.02
CA GLN A 98 -35.14 45.66 42.56
C GLN A 98 -36.39 46.39 43.06
N SER A 99 -37.47 46.38 42.26
CA SER A 99 -38.76 46.94 42.66
C SER A 99 -39.31 46.25 43.91
N ALA A 100 -39.18 44.92 43.98
CA ALA A 100 -39.57 44.13 45.16
C ALA A 100 -38.76 44.54 46.40
N LEU A 101 -37.44 44.70 46.27
CA LEU A 101 -36.57 45.13 47.35
C LEU A 101 -36.91 46.56 47.84
N ASP A 102 -37.17 47.48 46.93
CA ASP A 102 -37.54 48.86 47.23
C ASP A 102 -38.91 48.89 47.96
N THR A 103 -39.88 48.09 47.49
CA THR A 103 -41.21 47.94 48.11
C THR A 103 -41.13 47.33 49.51
N LEU A 104 -40.25 46.35 49.73
CA LEU A 104 -40.00 45.77 51.06
C LEU A 104 -39.30 46.76 52.00
N THR A 105 -38.44 47.64 51.47
CA THR A 105 -37.80 48.70 52.26
C THR A 105 -38.84 49.72 52.74
N LEU A 106 -39.80 50.10 51.89
CA LEU A 106 -40.94 50.93 52.28
C LEU A 106 -41.83 50.27 53.35
N ALA A 107 -41.94 48.93 53.33
CA ALA A 107 -42.68 48.18 54.34
C ALA A 107 -41.94 48.15 55.70
N ASP A 108 -40.61 48.09 55.69
CA ASP A 108 -39.75 48.02 56.88
C ASP A 108 -39.78 49.32 57.73
N ASP A 109 -39.95 50.47 57.05
CA ASP A 109 -40.06 51.80 57.66
C ASP A 109 -41.36 52.03 58.45
N LYS A 110 -42.34 51.11 58.34
CA LYS A 110 -43.64 51.20 59.01
C LYS A 110 -43.68 50.39 60.31
N TRP A 111 -44.58 50.76 61.23
CA TRP A 111 -44.80 49.98 62.44
C TRP A 111 -45.45 48.62 62.11
N THR A 112 -44.86 47.51 62.58
CA THR A 112 -45.39 46.15 62.38
C THR A 112 -45.05 45.22 63.54
N LEU A 113 -45.56 43.98 63.50
CA LEU A 113 -45.20 42.92 64.45
C LEU A 113 -43.79 42.39 64.18
N GLU A 114 -43.06 42.00 65.23
CA GLU A 114 -41.71 41.44 65.11
C GLU A 114 -41.63 40.25 64.15
N SER A 115 -42.64 39.37 64.18
CA SER A 115 -42.71 38.23 63.24
C SER A 115 -42.78 38.66 61.78
N LYS A 116 -43.42 39.79 61.49
CA LYS A 116 -43.51 40.35 60.13
C LYS A 116 -42.24 41.08 59.74
N ARG A 117 -41.54 41.72 60.68
CA ARG A 117 -40.22 42.30 60.44
C ARG A 117 -39.20 41.23 60.02
N VAL A 118 -39.16 40.10 60.72
CA VAL A 118 -38.31 38.95 60.34
C VAL A 118 -38.65 38.39 58.95
N GLU A 119 -39.93 38.39 58.57
CA GLU A 119 -40.36 37.99 57.22
C GLU A 119 -39.87 38.98 56.15
N ILE A 120 -40.02 40.28 56.40
CA ILE A 120 -39.53 41.35 55.52
C ILE A 120 -38.01 41.25 55.34
N ASP A 121 -37.24 41.04 56.40
CA ASP A 121 -35.78 40.91 56.33
C ASP A 121 -35.35 39.72 55.47
N LYS A 122 -36.00 38.57 55.64
CA LYS A 122 -35.75 37.37 54.82
C LYS A 122 -36.08 37.61 53.34
N LEU A 123 -37.18 38.31 53.07
CA LEU A 123 -37.55 38.66 51.70
C LEU A 123 -36.54 39.64 51.10
N LYS A 124 -36.07 40.65 51.85
CA LYS A 124 -35.02 41.60 51.39
C LYS A 124 -33.70 40.89 51.08
N GLU A 125 -33.28 39.94 51.92
CA GLU A 125 -32.10 39.10 51.68
C GLU A 125 -32.27 38.26 50.40
N SER A 126 -33.45 37.64 50.23
CA SER A 126 -33.77 36.84 49.05
C SER A 126 -33.79 37.68 47.77
N GLN A 127 -34.43 38.88 47.78
CA GLN A 127 -34.42 39.78 46.63
C GLN A 127 -33.00 40.23 46.27
N SER A 128 -32.19 40.58 47.26
CA SER A 128 -30.79 40.97 47.05
C SER A 128 -29.99 39.85 46.39
N LYS A 129 -30.22 38.60 46.79
CA LYS A 129 -29.62 37.41 46.17
C LYS A 129 -30.13 37.18 44.75
N TYR A 130 -31.42 37.38 44.50
CA TYR A 130 -32.02 37.21 43.17
C TYR A 130 -31.56 38.26 42.17
N ILE A 131 -31.29 39.51 42.60
CA ILE A 131 -30.64 40.53 41.76
C ILE A 131 -29.28 40.02 41.26
N GLN A 132 -28.47 39.44 42.14
CA GLN A 132 -27.17 38.88 41.76
C GLN A 132 -27.34 37.70 40.80
N PHE A 133 -28.26 36.77 41.08
CA PHE A 133 -28.55 35.64 40.19
C PHE A 133 -29.04 36.06 38.82
N LYS A 134 -29.89 37.08 38.74
CA LYS A 134 -30.32 37.64 37.46
C LYS A 134 -29.12 38.20 36.67
N ALA A 135 -28.22 38.94 37.31
CA ALA A 135 -27.01 39.44 36.66
C ALA A 135 -26.07 38.32 36.18
N GLN A 136 -25.96 37.23 36.94
CA GLN A 136 -25.23 36.02 36.53
C GLN A 136 -25.88 35.34 35.33
N PHE A 137 -27.21 35.26 35.31
CA PHE A 137 -27.98 34.67 34.22
C PHE A 137 -27.78 35.46 32.93
N ASP A 138 -28.00 36.78 32.97
CA ASP A 138 -27.83 37.66 31.82
C ASP A 138 -26.38 37.60 31.27
N ALA A 139 -25.38 37.60 32.16
CA ALA A 139 -23.98 37.44 31.75
C ALA A 139 -23.69 36.07 31.13
N GLY A 140 -24.30 35.01 31.64
CA GLY A 140 -24.21 33.66 31.08
C GLY A 140 -24.77 33.58 29.66
N LEU A 141 -25.93 34.20 29.41
CA LEU A 141 -26.53 34.28 28.08
C LEU A 141 -25.65 35.05 27.09
N GLU A 142 -25.01 36.14 27.53
CA GLU A 142 -24.08 36.88 26.67
C GLU A 142 -22.82 36.08 26.32
N LEU A 143 -22.32 35.25 27.24
CA LEU A 143 -21.21 34.33 26.96
C LEU A 143 -21.63 33.22 25.99
N GLU A 144 -22.85 32.70 26.13
CA GLU A 144 -23.45 31.72 25.20
C GLU A 144 -23.52 32.30 23.77
N LYS A 145 -24.07 33.52 23.60
CA LYS A 145 -24.14 34.21 22.30
C LYS A 145 -22.77 34.43 21.66
N LYS A 146 -21.74 34.63 22.47
CA LYS A 146 -20.34 34.79 22.01
C LYS A 146 -19.66 33.45 21.69
N GLY A 147 -20.36 32.32 21.82
CA GLY A 147 -19.81 30.99 21.59
C GLY A 147 -18.85 30.52 22.70
N LYS A 148 -18.76 31.25 23.81
CA LYS A 148 -17.91 30.92 24.96
C LYS A 148 -18.62 29.94 25.90
N LEU A 149 -18.97 28.77 25.36
CA LEU A 149 -19.88 27.81 25.98
C LEU A 149 -19.43 27.33 27.38
N VAL A 150 -18.14 27.07 27.57
CA VAL A 150 -17.60 26.64 28.88
C VAL A 150 -17.67 27.76 29.92
N GLU A 151 -17.34 28.99 29.52
CA GLU A 151 -17.45 30.16 30.39
C GLU A 151 -18.93 30.44 30.73
N ALA A 152 -19.83 30.33 29.75
CA ALA A 152 -21.28 30.48 29.92
C ALA A 152 -21.86 29.46 30.91
N ARG A 153 -21.51 28.17 30.73
CA ARG A 153 -21.90 27.08 31.64
C ARG A 153 -21.44 27.36 33.07
N THR A 154 -20.16 27.71 33.23
CA THR A 154 -19.57 27.99 34.55
C THR A 154 -20.30 29.13 35.25
N ARG A 155 -20.68 30.17 34.50
CA ARG A 155 -21.44 31.32 35.03
C ARG A 155 -22.85 30.93 35.47
N LEU A 156 -23.57 30.18 34.64
CA LEU A 156 -24.94 29.73 34.92
C LEU A 156 -25.01 28.71 36.08
N GLN A 157 -23.99 27.85 36.24
CA GLN A 157 -23.89 26.90 37.36
C GLN A 157 -23.76 27.59 38.74
N SER A 158 -23.33 28.85 38.79
CA SER A 158 -23.20 29.60 40.04
C SER A 158 -24.55 30.10 40.61
N ILE A 159 -25.63 29.98 39.83
CA ILE A 159 -26.98 30.39 40.25
C ILE A 159 -27.59 29.31 41.15
N GLY A 160 -28.14 29.71 42.28
CA GLY A 160 -28.77 28.81 43.26
C GLY A 160 -30.11 28.26 42.78
N THR A 161 -30.44 27.04 43.23
CA THR A 161 -31.71 26.36 42.90
C THR A 161 -32.95 27.05 43.46
N ASP A 162 -32.75 27.98 44.40
CA ASP A 162 -33.79 28.80 45.02
C ASP A 162 -34.15 30.04 44.19
N PHE A 163 -33.49 30.27 43.05
CA PHE A 163 -33.84 31.34 42.12
C PHE A 163 -35.22 31.07 41.48
N PRO A 164 -36.16 32.05 41.45
CA PRO A 164 -37.51 31.83 40.90
C PRO A 164 -37.53 31.34 39.45
N HIS A 165 -36.54 31.72 38.62
CA HIS A 165 -36.39 31.26 37.23
C HIS A 165 -35.31 30.18 37.06
N TYR A 166 -35.05 29.36 38.08
CA TYR A 166 -34.01 28.31 37.97
C TYR A 166 -34.32 27.25 36.89
N ALA A 167 -35.58 27.07 36.50
CA ALA A 167 -35.95 26.21 35.37
C ALA A 167 -35.26 26.64 34.07
N ASP A 168 -35.22 27.95 33.80
CA ASP A 168 -34.57 28.52 32.61
C ASP A 168 -33.04 28.36 32.67
N VAL A 169 -32.46 28.50 33.87
CA VAL A 169 -31.04 28.22 34.12
C VAL A 169 -30.70 26.77 33.77
N ARG A 170 -31.53 25.82 34.24
CA ARG A 170 -31.34 24.39 33.96
C ARG A 170 -31.42 24.11 32.46
N GLU A 171 -32.46 24.61 31.78
CA GLU A 171 -32.61 24.43 30.34
C GLU A 171 -31.38 24.95 29.58
N LYS A 172 -30.87 26.12 29.96
CA LYS A 172 -29.67 26.70 29.35
C LYS A 172 -28.41 25.88 29.61
N LEU A 173 -28.24 25.36 30.81
CA LEU A 173 -27.13 24.47 31.14
C LEU A 173 -27.16 23.19 30.32
N ASP A 174 -28.33 22.58 30.14
CA ASP A 174 -28.51 21.34 29.37
C ASP A 174 -28.23 21.58 27.87
N ASN A 175 -28.73 22.69 27.32
CA ASN A 175 -28.46 23.10 25.95
C ASN A 175 -26.97 23.33 25.70
N ILE A 176 -26.31 24.10 26.58
CA ILE A 176 -24.88 24.38 26.47
C ILE A 176 -24.05 23.08 26.58
N GLN A 177 -24.42 22.19 27.50
CA GLN A 177 -23.76 20.90 27.67
C GLN A 177 -23.86 20.03 26.41
N THR A 178 -25.06 19.96 25.82
CA THR A 178 -25.31 19.22 24.57
C THR A 178 -24.44 19.73 23.42
N VAL A 179 -24.31 21.05 23.27
CA VAL A 179 -23.47 21.65 22.22
C VAL A 179 -21.98 21.38 22.45
N ILE A 180 -21.51 21.44 23.71
CA ILE A 180 -20.12 21.12 24.06
C ILE A 180 -19.81 19.66 23.68
N GLU A 181 -20.68 18.72 24.07
CA GLU A 181 -20.53 17.29 23.75
C GLU A 181 -20.51 17.04 22.24
N GLY A 182 -21.44 17.65 21.50
CA GLY A 182 -21.48 17.55 20.03
C GLY A 182 -20.21 18.09 19.36
N ASN A 183 -19.65 19.20 19.83
CA ASN A 183 -18.40 19.75 19.30
C ASN A 183 -17.18 18.85 19.59
N LEU A 184 -17.14 18.23 20.79
CA LEU A 184 -16.10 17.28 21.16
C LEU A 184 -16.15 16.03 20.28
N GLU A 185 -17.35 15.47 20.08
CA GLU A 185 -17.53 14.28 19.23
C GLU A 185 -17.14 14.56 17.78
N ASN A 186 -17.57 15.69 17.22
CA ASN A 186 -17.20 16.08 15.86
C ASN A 186 -15.69 16.26 15.68
N THR A 187 -15.02 16.86 16.68
CA THR A 187 -13.56 17.03 16.66
C THR A 187 -12.85 15.68 16.75
N ALA A 188 -13.32 14.76 17.60
CA ALA A 188 -12.77 13.42 17.72
C ALA A 188 -12.91 12.63 16.41
N ARG A 189 -14.11 12.64 15.79
CA ARG A 189 -14.37 12.00 14.51
C ARG A 189 -13.52 12.58 13.38
N ALA A 190 -13.30 13.90 13.37
CA ALA A 190 -12.43 14.54 12.37
C ALA A 190 -10.98 14.07 12.49
N LYS A 191 -10.44 14.03 13.72
CA LYS A 191 -9.08 13.52 13.99
C LYS A 191 -8.93 12.05 13.64
N GLU A 192 -9.94 11.23 13.93
CA GLU A 192 -9.93 9.81 13.57
C GLU A 192 -9.87 9.61 12.06
N ARG A 193 -10.68 10.35 11.30
CA ARG A 193 -10.65 10.31 9.82
C ARG A 193 -9.31 10.77 9.25
N GLU A 194 -8.69 11.79 9.84
CA GLU A 194 -7.37 12.26 9.43
C GLU A 194 -6.29 11.20 9.67
N ALA A 195 -6.30 10.55 10.84
CA ALA A 195 -5.39 9.45 11.17
C ALA A 195 -5.57 8.23 10.25
N GLN A 196 -6.82 7.86 9.94
CA GLN A 196 -7.12 6.79 8.99
C GLN A 196 -6.59 7.11 7.58
N ARG A 197 -6.77 8.35 7.09
CA ARG A 197 -6.25 8.79 5.79
C ARG A 197 -4.72 8.77 5.74
N ALA A 198 -4.06 9.23 6.80
CA ALA A 198 -2.60 9.19 6.89
C ALA A 198 -2.07 7.74 6.87
N THR A 199 -2.76 6.82 7.55
CA THR A 199 -2.41 5.40 7.58
C THR A 199 -2.61 4.74 6.23
N ALA A 200 -3.73 5.02 5.55
CA ALA A 200 -4.00 4.52 4.19
C ALA A 200 -2.96 5.02 3.18
N ALA A 201 -2.64 6.32 3.20
CA ALA A 201 -1.61 6.90 2.33
C ALA A 201 -0.22 6.28 2.56
N ALA A 202 0.14 6.01 3.82
CA ALA A 202 1.40 5.34 4.14
C ALA A 202 1.43 3.87 3.64
N ALA A 203 0.31 3.16 3.72
CA ALA A 203 0.20 1.79 3.20
C ALA A 203 0.28 1.76 1.66
N GLU A 204 -0.41 2.66 0.97
CA GLU A 204 -0.34 2.80 -0.49
C GLU A 204 1.09 3.14 -0.96
N ALA A 205 1.77 4.07 -0.28
CA ALA A 205 3.15 4.42 -0.59
C ALA A 205 4.12 3.23 -0.40
N ARG A 206 3.94 2.42 0.64
CA ARG A 206 4.73 1.19 0.84
C ARG A 206 4.48 0.17 -0.25
N GLN A 207 3.21 -0.06 -0.60
CA GLN A 207 2.86 -1.00 -1.67
C GLN A 207 3.44 -0.57 -3.02
N GLN A 208 3.37 0.72 -3.36
CA GLN A 208 3.98 1.26 -4.58
C GLN A 208 5.50 1.05 -4.58
N ALA A 209 6.19 1.35 -3.47
CA ALA A 209 7.63 1.15 -3.35
C ALA A 209 8.04 -0.34 -3.50
N GLU A 210 7.27 -1.27 -2.91
CA GLU A 210 7.50 -2.71 -3.06
C GLU A 210 7.28 -3.17 -4.52
N THR A 211 6.22 -2.71 -5.18
CA THR A 211 5.97 -3.05 -6.59
C THR A 211 7.04 -2.50 -7.53
N GLU A 212 7.53 -1.27 -7.30
CA GLU A 212 8.61 -0.68 -8.11
C GLU A 212 9.93 -1.44 -7.90
N SER A 213 10.24 -1.81 -6.65
CA SER A 213 11.42 -2.62 -6.32
C SER A 213 11.36 -4.00 -7.00
N ALA A 214 10.21 -4.69 -6.93
CA ALA A 214 10.01 -5.98 -7.59
C ALA A 214 10.12 -5.87 -9.12
N ALA A 215 9.57 -4.80 -9.72
CA ALA A 215 9.68 -4.54 -11.15
C ALA A 215 11.12 -4.28 -11.59
N LYS A 216 11.89 -3.52 -10.82
CA LYS A 216 13.33 -3.27 -11.06
C LYS A 216 14.14 -4.57 -10.97
N ALA A 217 13.93 -5.38 -9.93
CA ALA A 217 14.60 -6.66 -9.78
C ALA A 217 14.27 -7.64 -10.92
N ALA A 218 13.01 -7.69 -11.35
CA ALA A 218 12.60 -8.53 -12.48
C ALA A 218 13.20 -8.06 -13.82
N ALA A 219 13.31 -6.74 -14.04
CA ALA A 219 13.95 -6.18 -15.23
C ALA A 219 15.45 -6.48 -15.27
N GLU A 220 16.14 -6.36 -14.13
CA GLU A 220 17.56 -6.68 -13.98
C GLU A 220 17.82 -8.18 -14.23
N ALA A 221 17.00 -9.06 -13.66
CA ALA A 221 17.09 -10.51 -13.89
C ALA A 221 16.95 -10.87 -15.38
N ARG A 222 15.97 -10.29 -16.08
CA ARG A 222 15.80 -10.49 -17.54
C ARG A 222 16.97 -9.96 -18.34
N SER A 223 17.55 -8.82 -17.94
CA SER A 223 18.74 -8.26 -18.59
C SER A 223 19.93 -9.20 -18.47
N ILE A 224 20.19 -9.74 -17.27
CA ILE A 224 21.25 -10.71 -17.01
C ILE A 224 21.05 -11.99 -17.84
N GLU A 225 19.83 -12.53 -17.85
CA GLU A 225 19.50 -13.74 -18.62
C GLU A 225 19.72 -13.53 -20.13
N SER A 226 19.26 -12.39 -20.67
CA SER A 226 19.45 -12.06 -22.09
C SER A 226 20.93 -11.90 -22.46
N ALA A 227 21.73 -11.29 -21.59
CA ALA A 227 23.17 -11.12 -21.79
C ALA A 227 23.90 -12.47 -21.73
N GLN A 228 23.51 -13.36 -20.83
CA GLN A 228 24.08 -14.71 -20.73
C GLN A 228 23.70 -15.56 -21.95
N ALA A 229 22.45 -15.50 -22.41
CA ALA A 229 22.01 -16.19 -23.62
C ALA A 229 22.78 -15.71 -24.86
N ALA A 230 23.00 -14.40 -25.00
CA ALA A 230 23.78 -13.84 -26.11
C ALA A 230 25.25 -14.29 -26.07
N ARG A 231 25.88 -14.33 -24.89
CA ARG A 231 27.25 -14.84 -24.73
C ARG A 231 27.36 -16.33 -25.07
N ASN A 232 26.40 -17.14 -24.62
CA ASN A 232 26.38 -18.57 -24.89
C ASN A 232 26.17 -18.85 -26.38
N ALA A 233 25.26 -18.11 -27.04
CA ALA A 233 25.04 -18.22 -28.48
C ALA A 233 26.28 -17.84 -29.29
N GLU A 234 27.01 -16.79 -28.88
CA GLU A 234 28.25 -16.40 -29.54
C GLU A 234 29.36 -17.43 -29.35
N ALA A 235 29.54 -17.95 -28.14
CA ALA A 235 30.50 -19.02 -27.88
C ALA A 235 30.21 -20.28 -28.71
N GLN A 236 28.94 -20.66 -28.84
CA GLN A 236 28.53 -21.79 -29.67
C GLN A 236 28.83 -21.53 -31.15
N ARG A 237 28.53 -20.35 -31.69
CA ARG A 237 28.87 -19.99 -33.08
C ARG A 237 30.37 -20.06 -33.34
N GLN A 238 31.19 -19.58 -32.41
CA GLN A 238 32.65 -19.64 -32.54
C GLN A 238 33.16 -21.08 -32.51
N GLN A 239 32.60 -21.93 -31.64
CA GLN A 239 32.95 -23.35 -31.57
C GLN A 239 32.55 -24.08 -32.86
N GLU A 240 31.33 -23.88 -33.36
CA GLU A 240 30.86 -24.47 -34.62
C GLU A 240 31.67 -23.98 -35.84
N ALA A 241 32.09 -22.71 -35.85
CA ALA A 241 32.96 -22.18 -36.90
C ALA A 241 34.37 -22.80 -36.84
N ALA A 242 34.94 -22.96 -35.64
CA ALA A 242 36.23 -23.61 -35.44
C ALA A 242 36.21 -25.09 -35.84
N GLN A 243 35.14 -25.82 -35.48
CA GLN A 243 34.94 -27.21 -35.88
C GLN A 243 34.84 -27.35 -37.40
N ARG A 244 34.03 -26.51 -38.06
CA ARG A 244 33.93 -26.49 -39.52
C ARG A 244 35.26 -26.19 -40.19
N ALA A 245 36.03 -25.22 -39.68
CA ALA A 245 37.36 -24.90 -40.22
C ALA A 245 38.32 -26.08 -40.11
N GLU A 246 38.25 -26.85 -39.02
CA GLU A 246 39.08 -28.03 -38.82
C GLU A 246 38.67 -29.21 -39.72
N GLU A 247 37.37 -29.41 -39.94
CA GLU A 247 36.85 -30.40 -40.88
C GLU A 247 37.28 -30.12 -42.33
N VAL A 248 37.29 -28.84 -42.73
CA VAL A 248 37.78 -28.40 -44.05
C VAL A 248 39.26 -28.76 -44.22
N LYS A 249 40.11 -28.51 -43.20
CA LYS A 249 41.53 -28.91 -43.25
C LYS A 249 41.71 -30.42 -43.39
N LYS A 250 41.00 -31.21 -42.57
CA LYS A 250 41.09 -32.68 -42.62
C LYS A 250 40.65 -33.23 -43.98
N SER A 251 39.56 -32.69 -44.54
CA SER A 251 39.08 -33.08 -45.85
C SER A 251 40.08 -32.74 -46.97
N PHE A 252 40.72 -31.56 -46.90
CA PHE A 252 41.81 -31.20 -47.81
C PHE A 252 42.98 -32.19 -47.71
N VAL A 253 43.47 -32.47 -46.49
CA VAL A 253 44.62 -33.36 -46.25
C VAL A 253 44.32 -34.78 -46.73
N ASN A 254 43.13 -35.32 -46.46
CA ASN A 254 42.72 -36.65 -46.92
C ASN A 254 42.70 -36.75 -48.45
N GLN A 255 42.22 -35.70 -49.11
CA GLN A 255 42.15 -35.65 -50.56
C GLN A 255 43.56 -35.51 -51.19
N LEU A 256 44.42 -34.68 -50.60
CA LEU A 256 45.84 -34.58 -50.97
C LEU A 256 46.58 -35.90 -50.74
N TYR A 257 46.33 -36.58 -49.63
CA TYR A 257 46.89 -37.89 -49.32
C TYR A 257 46.49 -38.94 -50.37
N THR A 258 45.22 -38.95 -50.79
CA THR A 258 44.74 -39.83 -51.87
C THR A 258 45.50 -39.60 -53.18
N GLY A 259 45.74 -38.32 -53.52
CA GLY A 259 46.58 -37.94 -54.64
C GLY A 259 48.01 -38.46 -54.48
N TYR A 260 48.63 -38.21 -53.32
CA TYR A 260 49.99 -38.64 -53.01
C TYR A 260 50.17 -40.17 -53.07
N SER A 261 49.25 -40.94 -52.47
CA SER A 261 49.27 -42.41 -52.54
C SER A 261 49.17 -42.91 -53.98
N SER A 262 48.30 -42.30 -54.79
CA SER A 262 48.18 -42.64 -56.22
C SER A 262 49.48 -42.34 -56.97
N TYR A 263 50.12 -41.20 -56.70
CA TYR A 263 51.44 -40.90 -57.29
C TYR A 263 52.51 -41.91 -56.91
N ILE A 264 52.58 -42.36 -55.65
CA ILE A 264 53.53 -43.38 -55.22
C ILE A 264 53.32 -44.68 -56.02
N SER A 265 52.08 -45.12 -56.17
CA SER A 265 51.74 -46.27 -57.02
C SER A 265 52.13 -46.05 -58.49
N GLY A 266 51.82 -44.89 -59.07
CA GLY A 266 52.20 -44.54 -60.44
C GLY A 266 53.72 -44.50 -60.65
N SER A 267 54.46 -43.96 -59.68
CA SER A 267 55.93 -43.94 -59.66
C SER A 267 56.55 -45.33 -59.57
N SER A 268 55.90 -46.27 -58.87
CA SER A 268 56.30 -47.68 -58.85
C SER A 268 56.15 -48.32 -60.24
N TYR A 269 55.01 -48.13 -60.90
CA TYR A 269 54.81 -48.59 -62.28
C TYR A 269 55.81 -47.97 -63.27
N TYR A 270 56.10 -46.67 -63.13
CA TYR A 270 57.13 -46.00 -63.93
C TYR A 270 58.52 -46.62 -63.71
N SER A 271 58.86 -46.94 -62.45
CA SER A 271 60.14 -47.58 -62.12
C SER A 271 60.26 -48.97 -62.76
N SER A 272 59.18 -49.74 -62.78
CA SER A 272 59.11 -51.01 -63.54
C SER A 272 59.25 -50.78 -65.05
N ALA A 273 58.62 -49.74 -65.60
CA ALA A 273 58.73 -49.39 -67.02
C ALA A 273 60.19 -49.11 -67.43
N ILE A 274 60.91 -48.31 -66.63
CA ILE A 274 62.34 -48.04 -66.84
C ILE A 274 63.19 -49.31 -66.73
N SER A 275 62.88 -50.20 -65.77
CA SER A 275 63.59 -51.47 -65.64
C SER A 275 63.42 -52.37 -66.86
N TYR A 276 62.22 -52.41 -67.46
CA TYR A 276 61.97 -53.18 -68.68
C TYR A 276 62.59 -52.56 -69.92
N SER A 277 62.57 -51.22 -70.02
CA SER A 277 63.28 -50.47 -71.06
C SER A 277 64.78 -50.78 -71.06
N ASN A 278 65.43 -50.70 -69.89
CA ASN A 278 66.86 -51.00 -69.73
C ASN A 278 67.23 -52.47 -70.04
N SER A 279 66.27 -53.39 -69.94
CA SER A 279 66.45 -54.81 -70.30
C SER A 279 65.98 -55.14 -71.73
N SER A 280 65.74 -54.11 -72.55
CA SER A 280 65.30 -54.22 -73.95
C SER A 280 63.97 -54.99 -74.13
N ASN A 281 63.07 -54.91 -73.14
CA ASN A 281 61.73 -55.49 -73.21
C ASN A 281 60.68 -54.39 -73.41
N SER A 282 60.68 -53.82 -74.63
CA SER A 282 59.86 -52.65 -74.99
C SER A 282 58.36 -52.86 -74.78
N LEU A 283 57.83 -54.06 -75.03
CA LEU A 283 56.40 -54.35 -74.84
C LEU A 283 55.99 -54.22 -73.37
N LEU A 284 56.79 -54.78 -72.44
CA LEU A 284 56.53 -54.63 -71.00
C LEU A 284 56.81 -53.20 -70.54
N ALA A 285 57.83 -52.53 -71.06
CA ALA A 285 58.11 -51.13 -70.74
C ALA A 285 56.92 -50.22 -71.08
N LEU A 286 56.36 -50.34 -72.29
CA LEU A 286 55.19 -49.56 -72.73
C LEU A 286 53.93 -49.91 -71.93
N SER A 287 53.71 -51.19 -71.61
CA SER A 287 52.58 -51.62 -70.77
C SER A 287 52.63 -51.00 -69.37
N GLN A 288 53.80 -51.01 -68.74
CA GLN A 288 53.99 -50.41 -67.41
C GLN A 288 53.94 -48.88 -67.46
N ALA A 289 54.45 -48.24 -68.51
CA ALA A 289 54.35 -46.81 -68.72
C ALA A 289 52.89 -46.34 -68.84
N ASN A 290 52.05 -47.08 -69.58
CA ASN A 290 50.62 -46.80 -69.68
C ASN A 290 49.88 -47.02 -68.34
N SER A 291 50.25 -48.06 -67.59
CA SER A 291 49.72 -48.29 -66.24
C SER A 291 50.09 -47.14 -65.28
N ALA A 292 51.33 -46.64 -65.36
CA ALA A 292 51.78 -45.47 -64.61
C ALA A 292 50.94 -44.23 -64.95
N ARG A 293 50.75 -43.91 -66.23
CA ARG A 293 49.89 -42.79 -66.67
C ARG A 293 48.46 -42.90 -66.13
N ALA A 294 47.85 -44.08 -66.22
CA ALA A 294 46.48 -44.27 -65.75
C ALA A 294 46.33 -43.95 -64.26
N VAL A 295 47.28 -44.42 -63.43
CA VAL A 295 47.29 -44.14 -61.99
C VAL A 295 47.65 -42.68 -61.68
N LEU A 296 48.56 -42.08 -62.46
CA LEU A 296 48.93 -40.67 -62.30
C LEU A 296 47.79 -39.71 -62.68
N ASN A 297 46.93 -40.07 -63.63
CA ASN A 297 45.72 -39.31 -63.90
C ASN A 297 44.77 -39.31 -62.70
N THR A 298 44.65 -40.43 -61.96
CA THR A 298 43.92 -40.46 -60.69
C THR A 298 44.56 -39.55 -59.65
N ALA A 299 45.90 -39.53 -59.58
CA ALA A 299 46.62 -38.61 -58.69
C ALA A 299 46.35 -37.14 -59.03
N ARG A 300 46.37 -36.78 -60.33
CA ARG A 300 46.08 -35.44 -60.85
C ARG A 300 44.64 -35.03 -60.52
N ASN A 301 43.67 -35.83 -60.92
CA ASN A 301 42.25 -35.58 -60.65
C ASN A 301 41.94 -35.43 -59.16
N SER A 302 42.69 -36.11 -58.29
CA SER A 302 42.51 -35.98 -56.84
C SER A 302 42.94 -34.61 -56.31
N VAL A 303 43.80 -33.87 -57.02
CA VAL A 303 44.37 -32.60 -56.54
C VAL A 303 44.04 -31.37 -57.39
N ASP A 304 43.57 -31.54 -58.63
CA ASP A 304 43.34 -30.45 -59.60
C ASP A 304 42.47 -29.31 -59.06
N ASP A 305 41.43 -29.66 -58.31
CA ASP A 305 40.46 -28.70 -57.80
C ASP A 305 40.61 -28.41 -56.30
N LEU A 306 41.70 -28.85 -55.67
CA LEU A 306 41.89 -28.60 -54.23
C LEU A 306 41.95 -27.10 -53.91
N ASN A 307 42.62 -26.32 -54.75
CA ASN A 307 42.75 -24.88 -54.54
C ASN A 307 41.45 -24.10 -54.77
N SER A 308 40.53 -24.62 -55.58
CA SER A 308 39.25 -23.98 -55.88
C SER A 308 38.13 -24.44 -54.94
N ARG A 309 38.16 -25.71 -54.51
CA ARG A 309 37.14 -26.32 -53.64
C ARG A 309 37.31 -25.98 -52.16
N PHE A 310 38.53 -25.73 -51.72
CA PHE A 310 38.83 -25.42 -50.33
C PHE A 310 39.31 -23.97 -50.25
N THR A 311 38.61 -23.13 -49.50
CA THR A 311 38.93 -21.70 -49.34
C THR A 311 39.22 -21.36 -47.89
N GLY A 312 40.02 -20.32 -47.65
CA GLY A 312 40.32 -19.84 -46.28
C GLY A 312 41.40 -20.65 -45.54
N LEU A 313 42.07 -21.58 -46.22
CA LEU A 313 43.26 -22.27 -45.72
C LEU A 313 44.51 -21.37 -45.82
N SER A 314 45.56 -21.72 -45.08
CA SER A 314 46.85 -21.03 -45.20
C SER A 314 47.54 -21.34 -46.53
N SER A 315 48.50 -20.50 -46.93
CA SER A 315 49.27 -20.64 -48.18
C SER A 315 49.94 -22.00 -48.35
N ASP A 316 50.29 -22.65 -47.24
CA ASP A 316 51.04 -23.92 -47.24
C ASP A 316 50.19 -25.08 -47.80
N TYR A 317 48.88 -25.07 -47.56
CA TYR A 317 47.94 -26.06 -48.10
C TYR A 317 47.93 -25.98 -49.63
N TYR A 318 47.71 -24.78 -50.18
CA TYR A 318 47.68 -24.58 -51.63
C TYR A 318 49.04 -24.84 -52.29
N THR A 319 50.13 -24.53 -51.57
CA THR A 319 51.48 -24.86 -52.02
C THR A 319 51.70 -26.36 -52.10
N ALA A 320 51.19 -27.13 -51.13
CA ALA A 320 51.25 -28.59 -51.15
C ALA A 320 50.45 -29.19 -52.31
N ALA A 321 49.23 -28.70 -52.59
CA ALA A 321 48.47 -29.11 -53.76
C ALA A 321 49.21 -28.80 -55.08
N ASN A 322 49.77 -27.60 -55.22
CA ASN A 322 50.55 -27.22 -56.40
C ASN A 322 51.82 -28.06 -56.57
N ASN A 323 52.50 -28.40 -55.47
CA ASN A 323 53.64 -29.32 -55.51
C ASN A 323 53.22 -30.71 -56.01
N MET A 324 52.05 -31.20 -55.58
CA MET A 324 51.53 -32.49 -56.01
C MET A 324 51.20 -32.52 -57.51
N VAL A 325 50.57 -31.45 -58.00
CA VAL A 325 50.35 -31.19 -59.42
C VAL A 325 51.66 -31.25 -60.22
N ASN A 326 52.67 -30.50 -59.78
CA ASN A 326 53.98 -30.47 -60.43
C ASN A 326 54.67 -31.84 -60.42
N ALA A 327 54.55 -32.59 -59.32
CA ALA A 327 55.10 -33.94 -59.24
C ALA A 327 54.50 -34.85 -60.33
N VAL A 328 53.19 -34.85 -60.47
CA VAL A 328 52.50 -35.64 -61.51
C VAL A 328 52.89 -35.18 -62.91
N ASP A 329 52.86 -33.88 -63.18
CA ASP A 329 53.14 -33.33 -64.51
C ASP A 329 54.58 -33.64 -64.97
N TYR A 330 55.56 -33.56 -64.07
CA TYR A 330 56.94 -33.93 -64.40
C TYR A 330 57.12 -35.44 -64.60
N LEU A 331 56.44 -36.30 -63.83
CA LEU A 331 56.51 -37.74 -64.07
C LEU A 331 55.86 -38.14 -65.39
N ASN A 332 54.72 -37.53 -65.74
CA ASN A 332 54.08 -37.74 -67.03
C ASN A 332 54.99 -37.32 -68.19
N LYS A 333 55.71 -36.19 -68.09
CA LYS A 333 56.73 -35.80 -69.09
C LYS A 333 57.84 -36.83 -69.22
N ALA A 334 58.29 -37.42 -68.11
CA ALA A 334 59.28 -38.50 -68.15
C ALA A 334 58.73 -39.76 -68.85
N ILE A 335 57.47 -40.12 -68.58
CA ILE A 335 56.77 -41.22 -69.27
C ILE A 335 56.63 -40.93 -70.77
N ASP A 336 56.26 -39.72 -71.16
CA ASP A 336 56.10 -39.33 -72.57
C ASP A 336 57.41 -39.49 -73.35
N LEU A 337 58.53 -39.09 -72.75
CA LEU A 337 59.85 -39.28 -73.34
C LEU A 337 60.28 -40.75 -73.38
N LEU A 338 59.98 -41.53 -72.35
CA LEU A 338 60.25 -42.98 -72.33
C LEU A 338 59.48 -43.69 -73.47
N VAL A 339 58.18 -43.41 -73.61
CA VAL A 339 57.36 -43.99 -74.68
C VAL A 339 57.91 -43.57 -76.05
N SER A 340 58.40 -42.33 -76.18
CA SER A 340 59.01 -41.84 -77.41
C SER A 340 60.37 -42.49 -77.72
N SER A 341 61.20 -42.77 -76.71
CA SER A 341 62.49 -43.48 -76.90
C SER A 341 62.29 -44.93 -77.30
N GLU A 342 61.25 -45.61 -76.81
CA GLU A 342 60.93 -46.99 -77.24
C GLU A 342 60.46 -47.07 -78.70
N GLY A 343 59.89 -45.96 -79.23
CA GLY A 343 59.38 -45.89 -80.60
C GLY A 343 60.34 -45.29 -81.63
N THR A 344 61.51 -44.80 -81.19
CA THR A 344 62.48 -44.10 -82.06
C THR A 344 63.91 -44.54 -81.75
N SER A 345 64.88 -44.15 -82.59
CA SER A 345 66.32 -44.38 -82.31
C SER A 345 66.98 -43.25 -81.50
N LEU A 346 66.18 -42.35 -80.89
CA LEU A 346 66.67 -41.17 -80.19
C LEU A 346 66.86 -41.45 -78.70
N ASP A 347 68.01 -41.05 -78.15
CA ASP A 347 68.32 -41.18 -76.72
C ASP A 347 67.79 -39.96 -75.92
N TYR A 348 66.78 -40.20 -75.09
CA TYR A 348 66.19 -39.21 -74.19
C TYR A 348 66.59 -39.38 -72.72
N SER A 349 67.55 -40.28 -72.40
CA SER A 349 67.87 -40.70 -71.03
C SER A 349 68.17 -39.54 -70.08
N SER A 350 68.90 -38.52 -70.53
CA SER A 350 69.20 -37.33 -69.72
C SER A 350 67.92 -36.54 -69.34
N SER A 351 67.02 -36.33 -70.30
CA SER A 351 65.77 -35.59 -70.07
C SER A 351 64.77 -36.39 -69.22
N ILE A 352 64.68 -37.71 -69.45
CA ILE A 352 63.88 -38.63 -68.63
C ILE A 352 64.32 -38.56 -67.16
N ASN A 353 65.63 -38.64 -66.91
CA ASN A 353 66.18 -38.55 -65.55
C ASN A 353 65.95 -37.17 -64.91
N SER A 354 66.10 -36.08 -65.67
CA SER A 354 65.85 -34.72 -65.19
C SER A 354 64.40 -34.54 -64.72
N TYR A 355 63.42 -34.92 -65.55
CA TYR A 355 62.01 -34.80 -65.20
C TYR A 355 61.60 -35.72 -64.05
N LYS A 356 62.12 -36.96 -64.00
CA LYS A 356 61.94 -37.84 -62.85
C LYS A 356 62.48 -37.22 -61.56
N ASN A 357 63.67 -36.63 -61.58
CA ASN A 357 64.26 -36.02 -60.39
C ASN A 357 63.47 -34.80 -59.90
N LEU A 358 62.96 -33.96 -60.82
CA LEU A 358 62.06 -32.86 -60.48
C LEU A 358 60.77 -33.38 -59.86
N SER A 359 60.15 -34.41 -60.47
CA SER A 359 58.95 -35.07 -59.92
C SER A 359 59.16 -35.53 -58.48
N VAL A 360 60.25 -36.24 -58.21
CA VAL A 360 60.59 -36.72 -56.86
C VAL A 360 60.80 -35.56 -55.88
N ALA A 361 61.48 -34.49 -56.29
CA ALA A 361 61.70 -33.33 -55.43
C ALA A 361 60.40 -32.63 -55.03
N TYR A 362 59.43 -32.52 -55.95
CA TYR A 362 58.11 -31.98 -55.64
C TYR A 362 57.29 -32.92 -54.74
N ALA A 363 57.29 -34.22 -55.02
CA ALA A 363 56.62 -35.21 -54.17
C ALA A 363 57.18 -35.25 -52.74
N ALA A 364 58.50 -35.06 -52.58
CA ALA A 364 59.11 -34.97 -51.26
C ALA A 364 58.57 -33.78 -50.44
N LYS A 365 58.32 -32.63 -51.07
CA LYS A 365 57.70 -31.47 -50.40
C LYS A 365 56.25 -31.76 -49.98
N VAL A 366 55.50 -32.50 -50.79
CA VAL A 366 54.14 -32.95 -50.44
C VAL A 366 54.19 -33.89 -49.25
N LYS A 367 55.13 -34.85 -49.23
CA LYS A 367 55.32 -35.76 -48.11
C LYS A 367 55.59 -35.01 -46.79
N VAL A 368 56.49 -34.02 -46.82
CA VAL A 368 56.80 -33.21 -45.62
C VAL A 368 55.56 -32.49 -45.10
N PHE A 369 54.72 -31.96 -45.99
CA PHE A 369 53.45 -31.36 -45.60
C PHE A 369 52.47 -32.38 -45.00
N LEU A 370 52.36 -33.57 -45.59
CA LEU A 370 51.49 -34.62 -45.10
C LEU A 370 51.97 -35.22 -43.77
N ASP A 371 53.28 -35.27 -43.52
CA ASP A 371 53.84 -35.76 -42.25
C ASP A 371 53.60 -34.76 -41.09
N SER A 372 53.30 -33.49 -41.39
CA SER A 372 53.06 -32.44 -40.38
C SER A 372 51.58 -32.19 -40.06
N HIS A 373 50.67 -32.95 -40.66
CA HIS A 373 49.21 -32.87 -40.51
C HIS A 373 48.61 -34.24 -40.23
#